data_AF-X1R7X5-F1
#
_entry.id   AF-X1R7X5-F1
#
_cell.length_a   1.000
_cell.length_b   1.000
_cell.length_c   1.000
_cell.angle_alpha   90.00
_cell.angle_beta   90.00
_cell.angle_gamma   90.00
#
_symmetry.space_group_name_H-M   'P 1'
#
loop_
_entity.id
_entity.type
_entity.pdbx_description
1 polymer ?
#
loop_
_entity_poly.entity_id
_entity_poly.type
_entity_poly.pdbx_seq_one_letter_code
_entity_poly.pdbx_strand_id
1 'polypeptide(L)' 'YRANLVLALGYPLENPEYYDIEKGKSIKYYKDTWGVLHIPKRKLADIVHIDYF' A
#
# COMPACT_ATOMS: atom_id res chain seq x y z
N TYR A 1 -3.63 -1.15 -31.10
CA TYR A 1 -3.39 -0.22 -29.98
C TYR A 1 -3.70 -0.94 -28.67
N ARG A 2 -2.89 -0.77 -27.62
CA ARG A 2 -3.11 -1.38 -26.29
C ARG A 2 -3.00 -0.30 -25.23
N ALA A 3 -4.05 -0.12 -24.43
CA ALA A 3 -3.99 0.74 -23.25
C ALA A 3 -3.22 0.01 -22.13
N ASN A 4 -2.18 0.66 -21.59
CA ASN A 4 -1.35 0.11 -20.51
C ASN A 4 -1.89 0.41 -19.11
N LEU A 5 -2.60 1.53 -18.96
CA LEU A 5 -3.09 2.03 -17.68
C LEU A 5 -4.35 2.87 -17.92
N VAL A 6 -5.27 2.81 -16.98
CA VAL A 6 -6.35 3.78 -16.82
C VAL A 6 -6.20 4.39 -15.43
N LEU A 7 -6.15 5.71 -15.38
CA LEU A 7 -6.03 6.46 -14.13
C LEU A 7 -7.36 7.14 -13.83
N ALA A 8 -8.01 6.74 -12.73
CA ALA A 8 -9.19 7.43 -12.23
C ALA A 8 -8.78 8.68 -11.45
N LEU A 9 -9.40 9.82 -11.74
CA LEU A 9 -9.14 11.11 -11.10
C LEU A 9 -10.45 11.67 -10.54
N GLY A 10 -10.39 12.30 -9.37
CA GLY A 10 -11.54 12.89 -8.68
C GLY A 10 -11.16 13.40 -7.31
N TYR A 11 -12.09 14.08 -6.64
CA TYR A 11 -11.89 14.51 -5.26
C TYR A 11 -12.01 13.31 -4.30
N PRO A 12 -11.07 13.14 -3.36
CA PRO A 12 -11.10 12.02 -2.43
C PRO A 12 -12.27 12.18 -1.44
N LEU A 13 -13.01 11.09 -1.21
CA LEU A 13 -14.08 10.99 -0.21
C LEU A 13 -13.64 10.22 1.05
N GLU A 14 -12.45 9.64 1.04
CA GLU A 14 -11.89 8.86 2.13
C GLU A 14 -10.48 9.32 2.47
N ASN A 15 -10.03 8.99 3.68
CA ASN A 15 -8.69 9.29 4.18
C ASN A 15 -7.99 7.98 4.60
N PRO A 16 -7.33 7.26 3.67
CA PRO A 16 -6.65 6.01 3.98
C PRO A 16 -5.50 6.20 4.96
N GLU A 17 -5.28 5.21 5.81
CA GLU A 17 -4.18 5.20 6.77
C GLU A 17 -3.12 4.17 6.35
N TYR A 18 -1.85 4.53 6.49
CA TYR A 18 -0.73 3.64 6.21
C TYR A 18 0.17 3.51 7.43
N TYR A 19 0.75 2.34 7.59
CA TYR A 19 1.68 2.03 8.67
C TYR A 19 2.65 0.93 8.25
N ASP A 20 3.80 0.91 8.88
CA ASP A 20 4.81 -0.11 8.65
C ASP A 20 4.41 -1.44 9.31
N ILE A 21 4.65 -2.54 8.61
CA ILE A 21 4.50 -3.89 9.14
C ILE A 21 5.83 -4.61 9.23
N GLU A 22 5.87 -5.63 10.09
CA GLU A 22 7.00 -6.53 10.19
C GLU A 22 7.16 -7.43 8.96
N LYS A 23 8.40 -7.82 8.69
CA LYS A 23 8.73 -8.75 7.61
C LYS A 23 7.95 -10.06 7.76
N GLY A 24 7.43 -10.57 6.64
CA GLY A 24 6.62 -11.79 6.60
C GLY A 24 5.15 -11.60 6.96
N LYS A 25 4.72 -10.42 7.40
CA LYS A 25 3.30 -10.09 7.59
C LYS A 25 2.64 -9.73 6.25
N SER A 26 1.31 -9.84 6.22
CA SER A 26 0.50 -9.57 5.02
C SER A 26 0.50 -8.08 4.67
N ILE A 27 0.69 -7.77 3.39
CA ILE A 27 0.55 -6.42 2.80
C ILE A 27 -0.86 -6.16 2.24
N LYS A 28 -1.81 -7.08 2.45
CA LYS A 28 -3.16 -6.96 1.89
C LYS A 28 -3.89 -5.80 2.57
N TYR A 29 -4.36 -4.84 1.77
CA TYR A 29 -5.22 -3.76 2.25
C TYR A 29 -6.56 -4.31 2.74
N TYR A 30 -7.15 -3.64 3.72
CA TYR A 30 -8.47 -3.97 4.24
C TYR A 30 -9.18 -2.71 4.71
N LYS A 31 -10.51 -2.76 4.71
CA LYS A 31 -11.35 -1.70 5.28
C LYS A 31 -11.82 -2.18 6.65
N ASP A 32 -11.65 -1.35 7.67
CA ASP A 32 -12.08 -1.70 9.02
C ASP A 32 -13.58 -1.42 9.24
N THR A 33 -14.06 -1.67 10.45
CA THR A 33 -15.46 -1.46 10.84
C THR A 33 -15.86 0.02 10.86
N TRP A 34 -14.90 0.94 10.94
CA TRP A 34 -15.11 2.38 10.94
C TRP A 34 -15.06 2.97 9.52
N GLY A 35 -14.76 2.14 8.52
CA GLY A 35 -14.67 2.55 7.13
C GLY A 35 -13.32 3.15 6.75
N VAL A 36 -12.27 2.99 7.56
CA VAL A 36 -10.92 3.42 7.21
C VAL A 36 -10.25 2.36 6.36
N LEU A 37 -9.66 2.79 5.24
CA LEU A 37 -8.84 1.92 4.40
C LEU A 37 -7.43 1.85 4.97
N HIS A 38 -7.06 0.68 5.50
CA HIS A 38 -5.74 0.39 6.04
C HIS A 38 -4.83 -0.14 4.94
N ILE A 39 -3.65 0.48 4.81
CA ILE A 39 -2.65 0.17 3.78
C ILE A 39 -1.32 -0.21 4.44
N PRO A 40 -1.14 -1.49 4.81
CA PRO A 40 0.11 -1.98 5.38
C PRO A 40 1.29 -1.80 4.41
N LYS A 41 2.41 -1.25 4.88
CA LYS A 41 3.62 -1.01 4.09
C LYS A 41 4.81 -1.78 4.65
N ARG A 42 5.65 -2.32 3.76
CA ARG A 42 6.95 -2.86 4.16
C ARG A 42 7.85 -1.71 4.57
N LYS A 43 8.66 -1.93 5.60
CA LYS A 43 9.69 -0.97 6.01
C LYS A 43 10.74 -0.82 4.91
N LEU A 44 11.36 0.35 4.82
CA LEU A 44 12.44 0.58 3.86
C LEU A 44 13.57 -0.45 3.99
N ALA A 45 13.96 -0.77 5.23
CA ALA A 45 15.00 -1.75 5.52
C ALA A 45 14.66 -3.18 5.04
N ASP A 46 13.38 -3.51 4.81
CA ASP A 46 12.96 -4.80 4.27
C ASP A 46 13.01 -4.85 2.73
N ILE A 47 13.18 -3.69 2.07
CA ILE A 47 13.15 -3.52 0.61
C ILE A 47 14.54 -3.13 0.08
N VAL A 48 15.38 -2.49 0.91
CA VAL A 48 16.72 -2.09 0.52
C VAL A 48 17.66 -3.30 0.57
N HIS A 49 18.40 -3.47 -0.52
CA HIS A 49 19.43 -4.48 -0.70
C HIS A 49 20.76 -3.75 -0.88
N ILE A 50 21.74 -4.02 0.00
CA ILE A 50 23.08 -3.44 -0.07
C ILE A 50 24.05 -4.58 -0.31
N ASP A 51 24.85 -4.49 -1.37
CA ASP A 51 25.86 -5.45 -1.81
C ASP A 51 25.37 -6.84 -2.26
N TYR A 52 24.10 -7.19 -2.01
CA TYR A 52 23.49 -8.45 -2.45
C TYR A 52 21.95 -8.35 -2.49
N PHE A 53 21.31 -9.21 -3.31
CA PHE A 53 19.87 -9.39 -3.36
C PHE A 53 19.40 -10.52 -2.42
#